data_AF-A0A4R7FGI1-F1
#
_entry.id   AF-A0A4R7FGI1-F1
#
_cell.length_a   1.000
_cell.length_b   1.000
_cell.length_c   1.000
_cell.angle_alpha   90.00
_cell.angle_beta   90.00
_cell.angle_gamma   90.00
#
_symmetry.space_group_name_H-M   'P 1'
#
loop_
_entity.id
_entity.type
_entity.pdbx_description
1 polymer ?
#
loop_
_entity_poly.entity_id
_entity_poly.type
_entity_poly.pdbx_seq_one_letter_code
_entity_poly.pdbx_strand_id
1 'polypeptide(L)'
;MILGFTVAAVIVAGAAALLAVVLGLVGRRPSDLSLAGPALVELLLVAQLVIALIAPAAGNPPSGSIVEFYAYLLSALVIPPAAIFWALTEKTRWSVVVVGIACFAVAVMFVRMQIIWTLQGA
;
A
#
# COMPACT_ATOMS: atom_id res chain seq x y z
N MET A 1 9.55 13.66 0.36
CA MET A 1 8.33 12.97 0.83
C MET A 1 8.09 13.33 2.28
N ILE A 2 6.83 13.41 2.69
CA ILE A 2 6.47 13.73 4.07
C ILE A 2 6.60 12.46 4.92
N LEU A 3 7.65 12.38 5.75
CA LEU A 3 7.94 11.21 6.58
C LEU A 3 6.74 10.78 7.44
N GLY A 4 6.01 11.74 8.02
CA GLY A 4 4.81 11.47 8.81
C GLY A 4 3.71 10.76 8.01
N PHE A 5 3.51 11.14 6.74
CA PHE A 5 2.55 10.47 5.86
C PHE A 5 2.97 9.02 5.60
N THR A 6 4.23 8.80 5.25
CA THR A 6 4.77 7.45 5.00
C THR A 6 4.62 6.55 6.23
N VAL A 7 4.98 7.03 7.42
CA VAL A 7 4.84 6.25 8.66
C VAL A 7 3.38 5.89 8.91
N ALA A 8 2.46 6.84 8.79
CA ALA A 8 1.04 6.57 8.92
C ALA A 8 0.56 5.53 7.91
N ALA A 9 0.97 5.66 6.64
CA ALA A 9 0.57 4.73 5.58
C ALA A 9 1.10 3.31 5.81
N VAL A 10 2.35 3.17 6.26
CA VAL A 10 2.95 1.87 6.63
C VAL A 10 2.21 1.23 7.80
N ILE A 11 1.88 2.00 8.84
CA ILE A 11 1.13 1.50 10.00
C ILE A 11 -0.26 1.02 9.57
N VAL A 12 -0.97 1.81 8.76
CA VAL A 12 -2.31 1.45 8.26
C VAL A 12 -2.25 0.20 7.38
N ALA A 13 -1.31 0.14 6.44
CA ALA A 13 -1.13 -1.02 5.57
C ALA A 13 -0.73 -2.29 6.36
N GLY A 14 0.16 -2.15 7.35
CA GLY A 14 0.55 -3.24 8.25
C GLY A 14 -0.60 -3.72 9.13
N ALA A 15 -1.42 -2.81 9.66
CA ALA A 15 -2.61 -3.16 10.43
C ALA A 15 -3.67 -3.86 9.57
N ALA A 16 -3.91 -3.36 8.36
CA ALA A 16 -4.81 -3.99 7.39
C ALA A 16 -4.33 -5.39 7.01
N ALA A 17 -3.02 -5.56 6.79
CA ALA A 17 -2.40 -6.84 6.51
C ALA A 17 -2.62 -7.83 7.66
N LEU A 18 -2.27 -7.43 8.89
CA LEU A 18 -2.40 -8.27 10.08
C LEU A 18 -3.86 -8.65 10.32
N LEU A 19 -4.79 -7.69 10.21
CA LEU A 19 -6.22 -7.95 10.34
C LEU A 19 -6.71 -8.99 9.33
N ALA A 20 -6.40 -8.81 8.04
CA ALA A 20 -6.84 -9.71 6.98
C ALA A 20 -6.22 -11.12 7.14
N VAL A 21 -4.93 -11.22 7.46
CA VAL A 21 -4.29 -12.51 7.73
C VAL A 21 -4.96 -13.22 8.91
N VAL A 22 -5.18 -12.54 10.03
CA VAL A 22 -5.85 -13.12 11.21
C VAL A 22 -7.27 -13.58 10.86
N LEU A 23 -8.05 -12.77 10.15
CA LEU A 23 -9.41 -13.13 9.74
C LEU A 23 -9.43 -14.37 8.83
N GLY A 24 -8.51 -14.44 7.86
CA GLY A 24 -8.37 -15.60 6.97
C GLY A 24 -7.96 -16.87 7.72
N LEU A 25 -7.02 -16.78 8.66
CA LEU A 25 -6.56 -17.91 9.47
C LEU A 25 -7.63 -18.42 10.45
N VAL A 26 -8.48 -17.54 10.99
CA VAL A 26 -9.64 -17.91 11.82
C VAL A 26 -10.79 -18.49 10.97
N GLY A 27 -10.63 -18.56 9.65
CA GLY A 27 -11.58 -19.19 8.73
C GLY A 27 -12.73 -18.28 8.30
N ARG A 28 -12.60 -16.96 8.47
CA ARG A 28 -13.60 -16.02 7.96
C ARG A 28 -13.54 -15.92 6.45
N ARG A 29 -14.71 -15.84 5.83
CA ARG A 29 -14.85 -15.51 4.41
C ARG A 29 -14.68 -14.00 4.19
N PRO A 30 -14.39 -13.55 2.95
CA PRO A 30 -14.35 -12.14 2.62
C PRO A 30 -15.62 -11.42 3.11
N SER A 31 -15.42 -10.39 3.91
CA SER A 31 -16.43 -9.53 4.52
C SER A 31 -16.03 -8.07 4.35
N ASP A 32 -16.97 -7.15 4.56
CA ASP A 32 -16.72 -5.70 4.45
C ASP A 32 -15.52 -5.26 5.30
N LEU A 33 -15.32 -5.88 6.47
CA LEU A 33 -14.19 -5.60 7.35
C LEU A 33 -12.84 -6.00 6.73
N SER A 34 -12.76 -7.15 6.06
CA SER A 34 -11.54 -7.58 5.37
C SER A 34 -11.24 -6.78 4.10
N LEU A 35 -12.25 -6.11 3.53
CA LEU A 35 -12.13 -5.28 2.32
C LEU A 35 -11.92 -3.80 2.64
N ALA A 36 -12.35 -3.33 3.82
CA ALA A 36 -12.14 -1.95 4.25
C ALA A 36 -10.64 -1.61 4.41
N GLY A 37 -9.84 -2.57 4.89
CA GLY A 37 -8.39 -2.43 5.01
C GLY A 37 -7.70 -2.10 3.69
N PRO A 38 -7.74 -2.98 2.67
CA PRO A 38 -7.12 -2.71 1.37
C PRO A 38 -7.72 -1.48 0.67
N ALA A 39 -9.02 -1.18 0.86
CA ALA A 39 -9.62 0.04 0.31
C ALA A 39 -9.04 1.31 0.94
N LEU A 40 -8.80 1.31 2.26
CA LEU A 40 -8.14 2.43 2.93
C LEU A 40 -6.67 2.58 2.50
N VAL A 41 -5.97 1.46 2.31
CA VAL A 41 -4.60 1.46 1.77
C VAL A 41 -4.56 2.04 0.36
N GLU A 42 -5.55 1.71 -0.48
CA GLU A 42 -5.67 2.27 -1.83
C GLU A 42 -5.86 3.80 -1.80
N LEU A 43 -6.71 4.32 -0.91
CA LEU A 43 -6.87 5.76 -0.73
C LEU A 43 -5.55 6.45 -0.33
N LEU A 44 -4.75 5.80 0.52
CA LEU A 44 -3.42 6.31 0.88
C LEU A 44 -2.47 6.28 -0.32
N LEU A 45 -2.50 5.27 -1.18
CA LEU A 45 -1.70 5.24 -2.41
C LEU A 45 -2.11 6.33 -3.41
N VAL A 46 -3.40 6.63 -3.51
CA VAL A 46 -3.87 7.76 -4.32
C VAL A 46 -3.40 9.08 -3.73
N ALA A 47 -3.50 9.26 -2.41
CA ALA A 47 -2.96 10.45 -1.74
C ALA A 47 -1.44 10.58 -1.93
N GLN A 48 -0.72 9.46 -1.86
CA GLN A 48 0.72 9.36 -2.14
C GLN A 48 1.05 9.85 -3.56
N LEU A 49 0.26 9.46 -4.56
CA LEU A 49 0.43 9.93 -5.94
C LEU A 49 0.27 11.44 -6.05
N VAL A 50 -0.77 12.00 -5.41
CA VAL A 50 -0.99 13.45 -5.39
C VAL A 50 0.17 14.17 -4.70
N ILE A 51 0.63 13.67 -3.56
CA ILE A 51 1.78 14.23 -2.83
C ILE A 51 3.04 14.20 -3.70
N ALA A 52 3.32 13.08 -4.37
CA ALA A 52 4.49 12.94 -5.22
C ALA A 52 4.48 13.92 -6.41
N LEU A 53 3.32 14.23 -6.98
CA LEU A 53 3.19 15.21 -8.06
C LEU A 53 3.40 16.66 -7.58
N ILE A 54 2.94 17.00 -6.37
CA ILE A 54 3.00 18.36 -5.82
C ILE A 54 4.34 18.65 -5.14
N ALA A 55 4.97 17.65 -4.52
CA ALA A 55 6.17 17.81 -3.70
C ALA A 55 7.34 18.53 -4.41
N PRO A 56 7.66 18.29 -5.69
CA PRO A 56 8.71 19.03 -6.40
C PRO A 56 8.40 20.53 -6.51
N ALA A 57 7.14 20.89 -6.78
CA ALA A 57 6.70 22.29 -6.84
C ALA A 57 6.70 22.97 -5.46
N ALA A 58 6.57 22.19 -4.39
CA ALA A 58 6.65 22.66 -3.00
C ALA A 58 8.10 22.69 -2.44
N GLY A 59 9.12 22.56 -3.29
CA GLY A 59 10.53 22.63 -2.89
C GLY A 59 11.07 21.35 -2.23
N ASN A 60 10.37 20.22 -2.37
CA ASN A 60 10.82 18.90 -1.91
C ASN A 60 11.02 17.95 -3.11
N PRO A 61 12.02 18.20 -3.97
CA PRO A 61 12.31 17.31 -5.09
C PRO A 61 12.81 15.94 -4.60
N PRO A 62 12.55 14.86 -5.36
CA PRO A 62 13.10 13.54 -5.07
C PRO A 62 14.62 13.53 -5.24
N SER A 63 15.34 12.90 -4.30
CA SER A 63 16.80 12.73 -4.40
C SER A 63 17.20 11.58 -5.35
N GLY A 64 16.34 10.58 -5.50
CA GLY A 64 16.61 9.36 -6.25
C GLY A 64 16.02 9.31 -7.65
N SER A 65 15.98 8.10 -8.23
CA SER A 65 15.40 7.87 -9.56
C SER A 65 13.89 8.04 -9.56
N ILE A 66 13.41 9.06 -10.27
CA ILE A 66 11.97 9.34 -10.44
C ILE A 66 11.27 8.18 -11.15
N VAL A 67 11.91 7.57 -12.15
CA VAL A 67 11.34 6.45 -12.89
C VAL A 67 11.13 5.24 -11.97
N GLU A 68 12.10 4.95 -11.11
CA GLU A 68 11.99 3.85 -10.13
C GLU A 68 10.86 4.12 -9.14
N PHE A 69 10.77 5.35 -8.60
CA PHE A 69 9.71 5.73 -7.69
C PHE A 69 8.31 5.53 -8.29
N TYR A 70 8.08 6.04 -9.51
CA TYR A 70 6.78 5.90 -10.16
C TYR A 70 6.49 4.46 -10.59
N ALA A 71 7.51 3.67 -10.96
CA ALA A 71 7.32 2.24 -11.22
C ALA A 71 6.82 1.50 -9.97
N TYR A 72 7.39 1.78 -8.79
CA TYR A 72 6.91 1.24 -7.52
C TYR A 72 5.50 1.73 -7.20
N LEU A 73 5.24 3.03 -7.32
CA LEU A 73 3.95 3.62 -6.97
C LEU A 73 2.81 3.08 -7.84
N LEU A 74 3.00 3.04 -9.16
CA LEU A 74 1.99 2.51 -10.09
C LEU A 74 1.77 1.01 -9.87
N SER A 75 2.82 0.25 -9.59
CA SER A 75 2.67 -1.17 -9.23
C SER A 75 1.89 -1.33 -7.93
N ALA A 76 2.18 -0.50 -6.92
CA ALA A 76 1.48 -0.51 -5.65
C ALA A 76 -0.01 -0.16 -5.80
N LEU A 77 -0.37 0.80 -6.66
CA LEU A 77 -1.77 1.18 -6.97
C LEU A 77 -2.58 0.02 -7.58
N VAL A 78 -1.95 -0.94 -8.25
CA VAL A 78 -2.67 -2.07 -8.87
C VAL A 78 -2.92 -3.19 -7.86
N ILE A 79 -2.07 -3.33 -6.84
CA ILE A 79 -2.10 -4.47 -5.92
C ILE A 79 -3.39 -4.52 -5.08
N PRO A 80 -3.82 -3.46 -4.36
CA PRO A 80 -5.05 -3.51 -3.57
C PRO A 80 -6.32 -3.73 -4.41
N PRO A 81 -6.53 -3.06 -5.56
CA PRO A 81 -7.70 -3.33 -6.41
C PRO A 81 -7.72 -4.76 -6.93
N ALA A 82 -6.56 -5.30 -7.33
CA ALA A 82 -6.45 -6.69 -7.76
C ALA A 82 -6.75 -7.68 -6.62
N ALA A 83 -6.26 -7.40 -5.41
CA ALA A 83 -6.53 -8.23 -4.23
C ALA A 83 -8.01 -8.17 -3.80
N ILE A 84 -8.63 -6.98 -3.86
CA ILE A 84 -10.06 -6.79 -3.61
C ILE A 84 -10.87 -7.56 -4.64
N PHE A 85 -10.55 -7.41 -5.94
CA PHE A 85 -11.23 -8.13 -7.00
C PHE A 85 -11.13 -9.65 -6.81
N TRP A 86 -9.92 -10.15 -6.49
CA TRP A 86 -9.70 -11.57 -6.17
C TRP A 86 -10.57 -12.04 -4.99
N ALA A 87 -10.67 -11.25 -3.93
CA ALA A 87 -11.50 -11.54 -2.77
C ALA A 87 -13.01 -11.57 -3.07
N LEU A 88 -13.45 -10.80 -4.07
CA LEU A 88 -14.85 -10.79 -4.50
C LEU A 88 -15.19 -11.98 -5.41
N THR A 89 -14.25 -12.37 -6.28
CA THR A 89 -14.40 -13.52 -7.18
C THR A 89 -14.28 -14.85 -6.43
N GLU A 90 -13.28 -14.99 -5.56
CA GLU A 90 -13.04 -16.20 -4.79
C GLU A 90 -13.34 -16.00 -3.31
N LYS A 91 -14.48 -16.52 -2.84
CA LYS A 91 -14.98 -16.33 -1.47
C LYS A 91 -14.47 -17.39 -0.49
N THR A 92 -13.17 -17.68 -0.52
CA THR A 92 -12.52 -18.65 0.38
C THR A 92 -11.75 -17.93 1.50
N ARG A 93 -11.47 -18.66 2.60
CA ARG A 93 -10.63 -18.14 3.70
C ARG A 93 -9.23 -17.74 3.24
N TRP A 94 -8.71 -18.46 2.24
CA TRP A 94 -7.39 -18.22 1.66
C TRP A 94 -7.34 -16.93 0.87
N SER A 95 -8.44 -16.56 0.23
CA SER A 95 -8.58 -15.27 -0.43
C SER A 95 -8.38 -14.08 0.52
N VAL A 96 -8.88 -14.18 1.76
CA VAL A 96 -8.66 -13.16 2.80
C VAL A 96 -7.19 -13.10 3.24
N VAL A 97 -6.50 -14.25 3.31
CA VAL A 97 -5.05 -14.29 3.60
C VAL A 97 -4.26 -13.61 2.48
N VAL A 98 -4.63 -13.84 1.21
CA VAL A 98 -4.00 -13.18 0.05
C VAL A 98 -4.16 -11.66 0.12
N VAL A 99 -5.34 -11.15 0.50
CA VAL A 99 -5.54 -9.71 0.75
C VAL A 99 -4.58 -9.19 1.82
N GLY A 100 -4.38 -9.95 2.89
CA GLY A 100 -3.43 -9.59 3.93
C GLY A 100 -1.98 -9.51 3.43
N ILE A 101 -1.55 -10.49 2.65
CA ILE A 101 -0.21 -10.51 2.02
C ILE A 101 -0.05 -9.32 1.05
N ALA A 102 -1.09 -9.01 0.26
CA ALA A 102 -1.09 -7.87 -0.64
C ALA A 102 -0.91 -6.54 0.11
N CYS A 103 -1.64 -6.34 1.22
CA CYS A 103 -1.48 -5.15 2.06
C CYS A 103 -0.08 -5.07 2.69
N PHE A 104 0.48 -6.21 3.11
CA PHE A 104 1.84 -6.26 3.67
C PHE A 104 2.89 -5.88 2.62
N ALA A 105 2.76 -6.39 1.40
CA ALA A 105 3.64 -6.01 0.30
C ALA A 105 3.61 -4.50 0.05
N VAL A 106 2.41 -3.89 0.03
CA VAL A 106 2.25 -2.44 -0.11
C VAL A 106 2.90 -1.67 1.05
N ALA A 107 2.82 -2.16 2.29
CA ALA A 107 3.50 -1.55 3.43
C ALA A 107 5.03 -1.46 3.20
N VAL A 108 5.64 -2.53 2.68
CA VAL A 108 7.06 -2.55 2.32
C VAL A 108 7.36 -1.60 1.17
N MET A 109 6.46 -1.50 0.18
CA MET A 109 6.62 -0.59 -0.95
C MET A 109 6.61 0.88 -0.51
N PHE A 110 5.79 1.28 0.48
CA PHE A 110 5.83 2.63 1.05
C PHE A 110 7.21 2.97 1.62
N VAL A 111 7.82 2.02 2.35
CA VAL A 111 9.18 2.20 2.88
C VAL A 111 10.20 2.33 1.75
N ARG A 112 10.12 1.47 0.72
CA ARG A 112 11.01 1.56 -0.45
C ARG A 112 10.88 2.90 -1.17
N MET A 113 9.67 3.37 -1.40
CA MET A 113 9.39 4.67 -2.01
C MET A 113 9.96 5.84 -1.19
N GLN A 114 9.86 5.76 0.14
CA GLN A 114 10.45 6.75 1.03
C GLN A 114 11.98 6.79 0.92
N ILE A 115 12.62 5.63 0.85
CA ILE A 115 14.08 5.53 0.67
C ILE A 115 14.49 6.16 -0.66
N ILE A 116 13.84 5.80 -1.77
CA ILE A 116 14.14 6.39 -3.09
C ILE A 116 14.01 7.91 -3.06
N TRP A 117 13.00 8.44 -2.37
CA TRP A 117 12.79 9.89 -2.31
C TRP A 117 13.80 10.64 -1.45
N THR A 118 14.33 10.02 -0.38
CA THR A 118 15.10 10.71 0.67
C THR A 118 16.55 10.27 0.82
N LEU A 119 16.88 9.06 0.38
CA LEU A 119 18.14 8.38 0.66
C LEU A 119 18.65 7.69 -0.61
N GLN A 120 19.14 8.51 -1.54
CA GLN A 120 20.00 8.07 -2.65
C GLN A 120 21.07 9.13 -2.86
N GLY A 121 22.16 9.01 -2.11
CA GLY A 121 23.39 9.79 -2.30
C GLY A 121 24.54 8.81 -2.45
N ALA A 122 25.09 8.73 -3.66
CA ALA A 122 26.47 8.35 -3.88
C ALA A 122 27.21 9.62 -4.29
#